data_AF-A0A3L6E9D7-F1
#
_entry.id   AF-A0A3L6E9D7-F1
#
_cell.length_a   1.000
_cell.length_b   1.000
_cell.length_c   1.000
_cell.angle_alpha   90.00
_cell.angle_beta   90.00
_cell.angle_gamma   90.00
#
_symmetry.space_group_name_H-M   'P 1'
#
loop_
_entity.id
_entity.type
_entity.pdbx_description
1 polymer ?
#
loop_
_entity_poly.entity_id
_entity_poly.type
_entity_poly.pdbx_seq_one_letter_code
_entity_poly.pdbx_strand_id
1 'polypeptide(L)' 'MRDPWSRGGVLKNISSSIVALVMEKGAHHLDLRFATDEDPDWVTEQRRQEVEIIEGWIDQYHRDMAQVS' A
#
# COMPACT_ATOMS: atom_id res chain seq x y z
N MET A 1 1.39 0.21 -16.03
CA MET A 1 0.26 -0.41 -15.31
C MET A 1 -0.56 -1.19 -16.31
N ARG A 2 -1.03 -2.39 -15.93
CA ARG A 2 -1.90 -3.22 -16.79
C ARG A 2 -3.38 -2.99 -16.50
N ASP A 3 -3.71 -2.43 -15.34
CA ASP A 3 -5.07 -2.04 -14.99
C ASP A 3 -5.55 -0.84 -15.85
N PRO A 4 -6.60 -0.98 -16.69
CA PRO A 4 -7.15 0.13 -17.45
C PRO A 4 -7.76 1.24 -16.55
N TRP A 5 -8.18 0.90 -15.33
CA TRP A 5 -8.72 1.86 -14.37
C TRP A 5 -7.67 2.78 -13.77
N SER A 6 -6.38 2.42 -13.89
CA SER A 6 -5.28 3.19 -13.29
C SER A 6 -5.16 4.61 -13.86
N ARG A 7 -5.70 4.88 -15.06
CA ARG A 7 -5.71 6.23 -15.67
C ARG A 7 -6.55 7.23 -14.88
N GLY A 8 -7.55 6.77 -14.12
CA GLY A 8 -8.38 7.62 -13.27
C GLY A 8 -7.89 7.74 -11.82
N GLY A 9 -6.80 7.07 -11.46
CA GLY A 9 -6.28 7.00 -10.09
C GLY A 9 -5.23 8.06 -9.76
N VAL A 10 -4.75 8.02 -8.51
CA VAL A 10 -3.63 8.82 -8.02
C VAL A 10 -2.33 8.03 -8.22
N LEU A 11 -1.40 8.56 -9.01
CA LEU A 11 -0.18 7.85 -9.43
C LEU A 11 1.11 8.42 -8.82
N LYS A 12 0.99 9.34 -7.88
CA LYS A 12 2.11 10.00 -7.19
C LYS A 12 1.67 10.36 -5.77
N ASN A 13 2.63 10.38 -4.84
CA ASN A 13 2.37 10.87 -3.49
C ASN A 13 1.83 12.30 -3.54
N ILE A 14 0.80 12.56 -2.73
CA ILE A 14 0.23 13.89 -2.54
C ILE A 14 0.91 14.58 -1.35
N SER A 15 1.34 13.82 -0.34
CA SER A 15 2.07 14.31 0.84
C SER A 15 2.95 13.19 1.43
N SER A 16 3.56 13.43 2.59
CA SER A 16 4.26 12.39 3.37
C SER A 16 3.33 11.32 3.94
N SER A 17 2.03 11.61 4.12
CA SER A 17 1.04 10.68 4.67
C SER A 17 0.00 10.20 3.66
N ILE A 18 -0.13 10.86 2.51
CA ILE A 18 -0.97 10.45 1.40
C ILE A 18 -0.07 9.96 0.28
N VAL A 19 0.23 8.67 0.33
CA VAL A 19 1.20 7.98 -0.55
C VAL A 19 0.49 7.17 -1.63
N ALA A 20 1.15 7.01 -2.78
CA ALA A 20 0.68 6.19 -3.89
C ALA A 20 1.68 5.06 -4.14
N LEU A 21 1.26 3.81 -3.95
CA LEU A 21 2.02 2.63 -4.32
C LEU A 21 1.62 2.22 -5.74
N VAL A 22 2.53 2.43 -6.71
CA VAL A 22 2.23 2.28 -8.13
C VAL A 22 3.05 1.15 -8.73
N MET A 23 2.38 0.10 -9.22
CA MET A 23 3.05 -1.04 -9.86
C MET A 23 2.78 -1.12 -11.35
N GLU A 24 3.84 -1.03 -12.16
CA GLU A 24 3.73 -1.01 -13.62
C GLU A 24 3.08 -2.29 -14.20
N LYS A 25 3.21 -3.42 -13.52
CA LYS A 25 2.68 -4.72 -13.95
C LYS A 25 1.38 -5.13 -13.25
N GLY A 26 0.93 -4.33 -12.28
CA GLY A 26 -0.33 -4.55 -11.54
C GLY A 26 -1.54 -4.53 -12.45
N ALA A 27 -2.38 -5.56 -12.30
CA ALA A 27 -3.77 -5.57 -12.77
C ALA A 27 -4.68 -5.05 -11.65
N HIS A 28 -6.00 -5.11 -11.87
CA HIS A 28 -7.00 -4.54 -10.97
C HIS A 28 -6.84 -5.09 -9.53
N HIS A 29 -6.34 -4.22 -8.63
CA HIS A 29 -6.13 -4.44 -7.19
C HIS A 29 -5.56 -5.84 -6.81
N LEU A 30 -4.50 -6.27 -7.49
CA LEU A 30 -3.88 -7.59 -7.29
C LEU A 30 -3.35 -7.77 -5.86
N ASP A 31 -2.84 -6.70 -5.27
CA ASP A 31 -2.40 -6.58 -3.88
C ASP A 31 -3.44 -7.11 -2.88
N LEU A 32 -4.73 -6.85 -3.12
CA LEU A 32 -5.83 -7.29 -2.26
C LEU A 32 -6.24 -8.76 -2.42
N ARG A 33 -5.71 -9.48 -3.42
CA ARG A 33 -6.02 -10.91 -3.60
C ARG A 33 -5.23 -11.76 -2.60
N PHE A 34 -5.73 -12.97 -2.32
CA PHE A 34 -5.01 -13.96 -1.54
C PHE A 34 -3.62 -14.22 -2.12
N ALA A 35 -2.65 -14.41 -1.23
CA ALA A 35 -1.30 -14.78 -1.63
C ALA A 35 -1.27 -16.16 -2.27
N THR A 36 -0.45 -16.30 -3.32
CA THR A 36 -0.19 -17.56 -3.99
C THR A 36 1.30 -17.76 -4.19
N ASP A 37 1.76 -19.00 -4.32
CA ASP A 37 3.17 -19.31 -4.61
C ASP A 37 3.62 -18.81 -5.99
N GLU A 38 2.67 -18.39 -6.83
CA GLU A 38 2.88 -17.85 -8.18
C GLU A 38 2.97 -16.32 -8.19
N ASP A 39 2.75 -15.68 -7.03
CA ASP A 39 2.83 -14.23 -6.93
C ASP A 39 4.27 -13.77 -7.22
N PRO A 40 4.45 -12.82 -8.15
CA PRO A 40 5.78 -12.30 -8.44
C PRO A 40 6.29 -11.45 -7.27
N ASP A 41 7.61 -11.43 -7.06
CA ASP A 41 8.27 -10.75 -5.93
C ASP A 41 7.80 -9.30 -5.72
N TRP A 42 7.48 -8.57 -6.79
CA TRP A 42 7.02 -7.18 -6.71
C TRP A 42 5.63 -7.04 -6.05
N VAL A 43 4.75 -8.05 -6.13
CA VAL A 43 3.46 -8.06 -5.41
C VAL A 43 3.71 -8.27 -3.93
N THR A 44 4.59 -9.23 -3.59
CA THR A 44 4.98 -9.50 -2.20
C THR A 44 5.60 -8.26 -1.56
N GLU A 45 6.49 -7.58 -2.27
CA GLU A 45 7.11 -6.35 -1.82
C GLU A 45 6.10 -5.20 -1.67
N GLN A 46 5.13 -5.08 -2.58
CA GLN A 46 4.05 -4.09 -2.45
C GLN A 46 3.23 -4.34 -1.18
N ARG A 47 2.79 -5.58 -0.95
CA ARG A 47 2.04 -5.95 0.27
C ARG A 47 2.85 -5.70 1.55
N ARG A 48 4.16 -5.95 1.51
CA ARG A 48 5.06 -5.64 2.62
C ARG A 48 5.06 -4.15 2.96
N GLN A 49 5.18 -3.28 1.95
CA GLN A 49 5.11 -1.83 2.12
C GLN A 49 3.75 -1.37 2.67
N GLU A 50 2.65 -1.97 2.19
CA GLU A 50 1.30 -1.69 2.69
C GLU A 50 1.18 -2.02 4.19
N VAL A 51 1.67 -3.20 4.60
CA VAL A 51 1.69 -3.61 6.01
C VAL A 51 2.53 -2.65 6.86
N GLU A 52 3.73 -2.29 6.43
CA GLU A 52 4.60 -1.35 7.16
C GLU A 52 3.93 0.02 7.38
N ILE A 53 3.21 0.51 6.37
CA ILE A 53 2.47 1.78 6.46
C ILE A 53 1.33 1.66 7.48
N ILE A 54 0.56 0.58 7.41
CA ILE A 54 -0.58 0.34 8.31
C ILE A 54 -0.12 0.15 9.75
N GLU A 55 0.94 -0.64 9.97
CA GLU A 55 1.58 -0.79 11.28
C GLU A 55 2.05 0.56 11.82
N GLY A 56 2.67 1.39 10.96
CA GLY A 56 3.04 2.76 11.31
C GLY A 56 1.86 3.63 11.78
N TRP A 57 0.68 3.46 11.20
CA TRP A 57 -0.54 4.16 11.64
C TRP A 57 -1.01 3.69 13.03
N ILE A 58 -0.98 2.38 13.28
CA ILE A 58 -1.37 1.79 14.57
C ILE A 58 -0.40 2.22 15.67
N ASP A 59 0.90 2.18 15.39
CA ASP A 59 1.94 2.63 16.30
C ASP A 59 1.81 4.12 16.63
N GLN A 60 1.52 4.94 15.62
CA GLN A 60 1.29 6.38 15.82
C GLN A 60 0.09 6.61 16.73
N TYR A 61 -1.02 5.91 16.49
CA TYR A 61 -2.20 5.97 17.34
C TYR A 61 -1.88 5.66 18.81
N HIS A 62 -1.13 4.58 19.08
CA HIS A 62 -0.75 4.23 20.45
C HIS A 62 0.17 5.26 21.11
N ARG A 63 1.12 5.84 20.36
CA ARG A 63 1.98 6.93 20.86
C ARG A 63 1.16 8.16 21.22
N ASP A 64 0.23 8.56 20.35
CA ASP A 64 -0.61 9.74 20.57
C ASP A 64 -1.53 9.55 21.78
N MET A 65 -2.14 8.38 21.92
CA MET A 65 -2.99 8.05 23.08
C MET A 65 -2.22 8.08 24.40
N ALA A 66 -0.96 7.61 24.42
CA ALA A 66 -0.11 7.64 25.61
C ALA A 66 0.35 9.05 26.00
N GLN A 67 0.37 10.00 25.05
CA GLN A 67 0.72 11.40 25.33
C GLN A 67 -0.48 12.21 25.88
N VAL A 68 -1.70 11.71 25.67
CA VAL A 68 -2.93 12.36 26.15
C VAL A 68 -3.35 11.87 27.54
N SER A 69 -2.86 10.70 27.99
CA SER A 69 -3.08 10.15 29.34
C SER A 69 -2.11 10.71 30.38
#